data_AF-A0A8C3TLR9-F1
#
_entry.id   AF-A0A8C3TLR9-F1
#
_cell.length_a   1.000
_cell.length_b   1.000
_cell.length_c   1.000
_cell.angle_alpha   90.00
_cell.angle_beta   90.00
_cell.angle_gamma   90.00
#
_symmetry.space_group_name_H-M   'P 1'
#
loop_
_entity.id
_entity.type
_entity.pdbx_description
1 polymer ?
#
loop_
_entity_poly.entity_id
_entity_poly.type
_entity_poly.pdbx_seq_one_letter_code
_entity_poly.pdbx_strand_id
1 'polypeptide(L)'
;YISLSLDDSITKQYHDIIQQDFLDTYNNLTLKTLMGMRWVASYCSSTRFAMKTDTDVFVNTMHLIEKLLRPLPPSTENYFTGFLMKGYTPIRNKGSKWYISEEEFPGNRFHSFCSGTGYVFSGDLPAKIVNASLTIKYIHLEDVYVGFCLNAKGVEIVPVPYSLFNVYKLVPTVATTLCGHIYKEHLTHNISCICYHRDVIKRGN
;
A
#
# COMPACT_ATOMS: atom_id res chain seq x y z
N TYR A 1 -8.80 -9.94 -17.11
CA TYR A 1 -8.19 -9.14 -18.18
C TYR A 1 -7.90 -7.77 -17.59
N ILE A 2 -6.63 -7.42 -17.40
CA ILE A 2 -6.24 -6.05 -17.06
C ILE A 2 -6.38 -5.28 -18.38
N SER A 3 -7.48 -4.57 -18.58
CA SER A 3 -7.68 -3.73 -19.75
C SER A 3 -7.06 -2.37 -19.48
N LEU A 4 -5.97 -2.06 -20.19
CA LEU A 4 -5.44 -0.71 -20.28
C LEU A 4 -6.37 0.09 -21.18
N SER A 5 -7.47 0.63 -20.64
CA SER A 5 -8.28 1.62 -21.36
C SER A 5 -7.49 2.93 -21.43
N LEU A 6 -6.76 3.09 -22.53
CA LEU A 6 -5.86 4.20 -22.83
C LEU A 6 -6.65 5.40 -23.41
N ASP A 7 -7.24 6.25 -22.59
CA ASP A 7 -7.85 7.50 -23.09
C ASP A 7 -7.62 8.73 -22.21
N ASP A 8 -6.42 8.85 -21.62
CA ASP A 8 -5.99 10.09 -20.95
C ASP A 8 -4.61 10.57 -21.40
N SER A 9 -4.49 11.89 -21.57
CA SER A 9 -3.27 12.58 -22.01
C SER A 9 -2.10 12.40 -21.05
N ILE A 10 -2.37 12.30 -19.75
CA ILE A 10 -1.37 12.08 -18.68
C ILE A 10 -0.74 10.69 -18.83
N THR A 11 -1.54 9.65 -19.07
CA THR A 11 -1.06 8.26 -19.26
C THR A 11 -0.09 8.15 -20.44
N LYS A 12 -0.35 8.88 -21.52
CA LYS A 12 0.52 8.90 -22.72
C LYS A 12 1.84 9.62 -22.49
N GLN A 13 1.94 10.48 -21.47
CA GLN A 13 3.12 11.29 -21.21
C GLN A 13 4.10 10.60 -20.26
N TYR A 14 3.62 9.96 -19.19
CA TYR A 14 4.47 9.48 -18.10
C TYR A 14 4.61 7.94 -18.03
N HIS A 15 3.71 7.20 -18.69
CA HIS A 15 3.75 5.73 -18.75
C HIS A 15 3.86 5.02 -17.38
N ASP A 16 3.34 5.65 -16.32
CA ASP A 16 3.46 5.24 -14.92
C ASP A 16 2.09 4.91 -14.28
N ILE A 17 1.03 4.88 -15.09
CA ILE A 17 -0.34 4.62 -14.64
C ILE A 17 -0.72 3.16 -14.91
N ILE A 18 -1.23 2.50 -13.87
CA ILE A 18 -1.88 1.20 -13.95
C ILE A 18 -3.36 1.40 -13.67
N GLN A 19 -4.22 0.92 -14.56
CA GLN A 19 -5.68 1.08 -14.47
C GLN A 19 -6.39 -0.27 -14.52
N GLN A 20 -7.48 -0.38 -13.76
CA GLN A 20 -8.38 -1.52 -13.77
C GLN A 20 -9.83 -1.02 -13.66
N ASP A 21 -10.76 -1.80 -14.20
CA ASP A 21 -12.17 -1.49 -14.21
C ASP A 21 -12.84 -1.79 -12.86
N PHE A 22 -12.76 -0.84 -11.93
CA PHE A 22 -13.58 -0.78 -10.72
C PHE A 22 -13.74 0.68 -10.26
N LEU A 23 -14.78 0.95 -9.48
CA LEU A 23 -15.04 2.28 -8.96
C LEU A 23 -14.03 2.64 -7.87
N ASP A 24 -13.18 3.64 -8.11
CA ASP A 24 -12.18 4.12 -7.13
C ASP A 24 -12.87 4.88 -5.98
N THR A 25 -13.09 4.17 -4.87
CA THR A 25 -13.67 4.70 -3.63
C THR A 25 -12.87 4.21 -2.43
N TYR A 26 -13.04 4.88 -1.29
CA TYR A 26 -12.38 4.46 -0.05
C TYR A 26 -12.70 3.00 0.33
N ASN A 27 -13.93 2.55 0.10
CA ASN A 27 -14.35 1.17 0.39
C ASN A 27 -13.79 0.14 -0.61
N ASN A 28 -13.22 0.59 -1.73
CA ASN A 28 -12.59 -0.27 -2.73
C ASN A 28 -11.06 -0.19 -2.70
N LEU A 29 -10.47 0.40 -1.64
CA LEU A 29 -9.01 0.45 -1.49
C LEU A 29 -8.40 -0.95 -1.43
N THR A 30 -9.06 -1.93 -0.81
CA THR A 30 -8.57 -3.32 -0.81
C THR A 30 -8.43 -3.87 -2.23
N LEU A 31 -9.41 -3.64 -3.10
CA LEU A 31 -9.32 -4.03 -4.52
C LEU A 31 -8.16 -3.32 -5.22
N LYS A 32 -7.99 -2.02 -4.97
CA LYS A 32 -6.89 -1.20 -5.52
C LYS A 32 -5.52 -1.71 -5.09
N THR A 33 -5.36 -2.07 -3.81
CA THR A 33 -4.11 -2.66 -3.33
C THR A 33 -3.87 -4.04 -3.93
N LEU A 34 -4.87 -4.92 -3.97
CA LEU A 34 -4.71 -6.26 -4.57
C LEU A 34 -4.37 -6.18 -6.06
N MET A 35 -4.94 -5.19 -6.77
CA MET A 35 -4.58 -4.90 -8.15
C MET A 35 -3.09 -4.62 -8.30
N GLY A 36 -2.50 -3.68 -7.55
CA GLY A 36 -1.08 -3.41 -7.74
C GLY A 36 -0.17 -4.45 -7.11
N MET A 37 -0.59 -5.17 -6.06
CA MET A 37 0.11 -6.38 -5.62
C MET A 37 0.20 -7.41 -6.75
N ARG A 38 -0.92 -7.65 -7.47
CA ARG A 38 -0.93 -8.53 -8.65
C ARG A 38 -0.04 -8.00 -9.76
N TRP A 39 -0.03 -6.69 -10.00
CA TRP A 39 0.83 -6.07 -11.00
C TRP A 39 2.31 -6.28 -10.67
N VAL A 40 2.74 -5.99 -9.44
CA VAL A 40 4.13 -6.23 -8.99
C VAL A 40 4.50 -7.70 -9.13
N ALA A 41 3.62 -8.60 -8.68
CA ALA A 41 3.85 -10.04 -8.80
C ALA A 41 4.02 -10.50 -10.25
N SER A 42 3.35 -9.85 -11.20
CA SER A 42 3.35 -10.24 -12.61
C SER A 42 4.48 -9.60 -13.42
N TYR A 43 4.86 -8.37 -13.09
CA TYR A 43 5.72 -7.53 -13.93
C TYR A 43 7.03 -7.09 -13.26
N CYS A 44 7.19 -7.30 -11.95
CA CYS A 44 8.37 -6.86 -11.18
C CYS A 44 9.07 -8.02 -10.47
N SER A 45 9.26 -9.15 -11.15
CA SER A 45 9.84 -10.37 -10.55
C SER A 45 11.27 -10.20 -10.01
N SER A 46 12.03 -9.21 -10.49
CA SER A 46 13.39 -8.90 -10.04
C SER A 46 13.47 -7.83 -8.95
N THR A 47 12.34 -7.28 -8.50
CA THR A 47 12.37 -6.22 -7.47
C THR A 47 12.72 -6.81 -6.11
N ARG A 48 13.64 -6.16 -5.39
CA ARG A 48 13.99 -6.59 -4.03
C ARG A 48 12.94 -6.14 -3.03
N PHE A 49 12.51 -4.90 -3.16
CA PHE A 49 11.52 -4.28 -2.29
C PHE A 49 10.56 -3.42 -3.11
N ALA A 50 9.32 -3.36 -2.65
CA ALA A 50 8.33 -2.42 -3.12
C ALA A 50 7.67 -1.74 -1.91
N MET A 51 7.16 -0.54 -2.16
CA MET A 51 6.45 0.26 -1.16
C MET A 51 5.07 0.59 -1.67
N LYS A 52 4.07 0.42 -0.80
CA LYS A 52 2.76 1.05 -0.95
C LYS A 52 2.73 2.30 -0.10
N THR A 53 2.18 3.38 -0.62
CA THR A 53 1.93 4.64 0.10
C THR A 53 0.70 5.32 -0.48
N ASP A 54 0.10 6.22 0.30
CA ASP A 54 -0.99 7.07 -0.18
C ASP A 54 -0.43 8.34 -0.86
N THR A 55 -1.23 8.96 -1.74
CA THR A 55 -0.83 10.17 -2.49
C THR A 55 -0.67 11.41 -1.61
N ASP A 56 -1.22 11.38 -0.40
CA ASP A 56 -1.15 12.44 0.60
C ASP A 56 -0.09 12.17 1.69
N VAL A 57 0.83 11.23 1.43
CA VAL A 57 1.93 10.87 2.32
C VAL A 57 3.27 11.32 1.73
N PHE A 58 4.10 11.92 2.59
CA PHE A 58 5.47 12.28 2.25
C PHE A 58 6.41 11.10 2.53
N VAL A 59 7.26 10.76 1.55
CA VAL A 59 8.26 9.69 1.67
C VAL A 59 9.66 10.28 1.54
N ASN A 60 10.46 10.19 2.59
CA ASN A 60 11.90 10.44 2.51
C ASN A 60 12.60 9.18 1.98
N THR A 61 12.71 9.07 0.65
CA THR A 61 13.23 7.88 -0.05
C THR A 61 14.69 7.59 0.32
N MET A 62 15.53 8.61 0.45
CA MET A 62 16.93 8.45 0.85
C MET A 62 17.04 7.85 2.26
N HIS A 63 16.31 8.42 3.21
CA HIS A 63 16.30 7.92 4.57
C HIS A 63 15.75 6.48 4.65
N LEU A 64 14.70 6.19 3.88
CA LEU A 64 14.16 4.83 3.75
C LEU A 64 15.22 3.84 3.28
N ILE A 65 15.92 4.15 2.19
CA ILE A 65 16.95 3.27 1.64
C ILE A 65 18.09 3.07 2.64
N GLU A 66 18.62 4.16 3.19
CA GLU A 66 19.84 4.13 3.99
C GLU A 66 19.66 3.53 5.37
N LYS A 67 18.50 3.79 6.00
CA LYS A 67 18.26 3.37 7.38
C LYS A 67 17.47 2.08 7.48
N LEU A 68 16.63 1.78 6.49
CA LEU A 68 15.77 0.60 6.55
C LEU A 68 16.24 -0.53 5.63
N LEU A 69 16.62 -0.24 4.40
CA LEU A 69 16.76 -1.29 3.37
C LEU A 69 18.19 -1.74 3.11
N ARG A 70 19.18 -0.82 3.17
CA ARG A 70 20.60 -1.17 3.07
C ARG A 70 21.12 -2.04 4.22
N PRO A 71 20.72 -1.82 5.50
CA PRO A 71 21.23 -2.63 6.61
C PRO A 71 20.72 -4.08 6.64
N LEU A 72 19.72 -4.42 5.82
CA LEU A 72 19.13 -5.77 5.82
C LEU A 72 20.12 -6.80 5.23
N PRO A 73 20.23 -8.00 5.85
CA PRO A 73 21.03 -9.09 5.32
C PRO A 73 20.54 -9.54 3.93
N PRO A 74 21.32 -10.35 3.20
CA PRO A 74 20.98 -10.76 1.82
C PRO A 74 19.66 -11.55 1.68
N SER A 75 19.08 -12.08 2.77
CA SER A 75 17.75 -12.69 2.72
C SER A 75 16.67 -11.59 2.77
N THR A 76 16.14 -11.26 1.60
CA THR A 76 15.06 -10.29 1.39
C THR A 76 13.73 -11.00 1.09
N GLU A 77 13.42 -12.08 1.81
CA GLU A 77 12.17 -12.83 1.65
C GLU A 77 11.30 -12.70 2.88
N ASN A 78 9.97 -12.79 2.69
CA ASN A 78 9.00 -12.65 3.78
C ASN A 78 9.20 -11.38 4.65
N TYR A 79 9.75 -10.32 4.07
CA TYR A 79 10.01 -9.08 4.79
C TYR A 79 8.84 -8.12 4.60
N PHE A 80 8.16 -7.76 5.67
CA PHE A 80 7.10 -6.76 5.66
C PHE A 80 7.26 -5.81 6.85
N THR A 81 7.22 -4.51 6.62
CA THR A 81 7.38 -3.50 7.67
C THR A 81 6.58 -2.23 7.39
N GLY A 82 6.24 -1.51 8.44
CA GLY A 82 5.54 -0.23 8.38
C GLY A 82 5.20 0.26 9.79
N PHE A 83 4.27 1.21 9.89
CA PHE A 83 3.76 1.61 11.20
C PHE A 83 2.84 0.52 11.78
N LEU A 84 3.36 -0.28 12.71
CA LEU A 84 2.71 -1.46 13.25
C LEU A 84 1.52 -1.11 14.16
N MET A 85 0.33 -1.58 13.76
CA MET A 85 -0.94 -1.45 14.47
C MET A 85 -1.26 -2.77 15.19
N LYS A 86 -1.12 -2.77 16.52
CA LYS A 86 -1.34 -3.95 17.37
C LYS A 86 -2.56 -3.77 18.28
N GLY A 87 -3.37 -4.82 18.41
CA GLY A 87 -4.48 -4.86 19.37
C GLY A 87 -5.70 -4.03 18.99
N TYR A 88 -5.77 -3.52 17.77
CA TYR A 88 -6.92 -2.73 17.30
C TYR A 88 -8.17 -3.59 17.16
N THR A 89 -9.31 -3.01 17.52
CA THR A 89 -10.63 -3.64 17.48
C THR A 89 -11.50 -3.02 16.39
N PRO A 90 -12.45 -3.78 15.82
CA PRO A 90 -13.37 -3.27 14.82
C PRO A 90 -14.22 -2.11 15.34
N ILE A 91 -14.34 -1.03 14.55
CA ILE A 91 -15.22 0.08 14.89
C ILE A 91 -16.61 -0.21 14.33
N ARG A 92 -17.60 -0.35 15.21
CA ARG A 92 -19.01 -0.65 14.85
C ARG A 92 -19.91 0.58 14.72
N ASN A 93 -19.35 1.77 14.89
CA ASN A 93 -20.08 3.02 14.67
C ASN A 93 -20.13 3.36 13.18
N LYS A 94 -21.33 3.36 12.58
CA LYS A 94 -21.57 3.69 11.16
C LYS A 94 -21.10 5.09 10.74
N GLY A 95 -20.95 6.02 11.68
CA GLY A 95 -20.41 7.37 11.41
C GLY A 95 -18.88 7.42 11.31
N SER A 96 -18.18 6.33 11.63
CA SER A 96 -16.73 6.25 11.51
C SER A 96 -16.31 5.97 10.06
N LYS A 97 -15.26 6.65 9.60
CA LYS A 97 -14.58 6.33 8.33
C LYS A 97 -14.06 4.88 8.31
N TRP A 98 -13.78 4.31 9.47
CA TRP A 98 -13.26 2.95 9.64
C TRP A 98 -14.33 1.97 10.15
N TYR A 99 -15.61 2.29 9.92
CA TYR A 99 -16.72 1.39 10.26
C TYR A 99 -16.58 0.05 9.54
N ILE A 100 -16.80 -1.06 10.24
CA ILE A 100 -16.92 -2.38 9.64
C ILE A 100 -18.06 -3.15 10.30
N SER A 101 -18.91 -3.81 9.51
CA SER A 101 -20.07 -4.54 10.03
C SER A 101 -19.66 -5.88 10.66
N GLU A 102 -20.48 -6.40 11.58
CA GLU A 102 -20.29 -7.74 12.13
C GLU A 102 -20.42 -8.82 11.05
N GLU A 103 -21.26 -8.59 10.05
CA GLU A 103 -21.37 -9.47 8.89
C GLU A 103 -20.03 -9.55 8.14
N GLU A 104 -19.38 -8.41 7.87
CA GLU A 104 -18.12 -8.38 7.13
C GLU A 104 -16.99 -9.02 7.94
N PHE A 105 -16.86 -8.63 9.21
CA PHE A 105 -15.90 -9.23 10.14
C PHE A 105 -16.56 -9.46 11.51
N PRO A 106 -16.85 -10.71 11.91
CA PRO A 106 -17.53 -11.00 13.18
C PRO A 106 -16.59 -11.01 14.40
N GLY A 107 -15.27 -11.00 14.18
CA GLY A 107 -14.29 -11.01 15.26
C GLY A 107 -14.32 -9.73 16.09
N ASN A 108 -13.72 -9.78 17.29
CA ASN A 108 -13.64 -8.63 18.20
C ASN A 108 -12.28 -7.92 18.16
N ARG A 109 -11.31 -8.46 17.43
CA ARG A 109 -9.94 -7.94 17.34
C ARG A 109 -9.32 -8.36 16.03
N PHE A 110 -8.59 -7.44 15.39
CA PHE A 110 -7.87 -7.73 14.16
C PHE A 110 -6.55 -8.46 14.46
N HIS A 111 -6.03 -9.18 13.46
CA HIS A 111 -4.62 -9.53 13.42
C HIS A 111 -3.76 -8.25 13.38
N SER A 112 -2.47 -8.36 13.68
CA SER A 112 -1.58 -7.21 13.52
C SER A 112 -1.48 -6.80 12.06
N PHE A 113 -1.48 -5.49 11.79
CA PHE A 113 -1.35 -4.91 10.46
C PHE A 113 -0.45 -3.68 10.49
N CYS A 114 -0.05 -3.15 9.33
CA CYS A 114 0.60 -1.84 9.25
C CYS A 114 -0.41 -0.79 8.83
N SER A 115 -0.30 0.45 9.33
CA SER A 115 -1.12 1.57 8.89
C SER A 115 -1.17 1.68 7.36
N GLY A 116 -2.37 1.94 6.82
CA GLY A 116 -2.56 2.17 5.38
C GLY A 116 -1.74 3.35 4.82
N THR A 117 -1.23 4.26 5.65
CA THR A 117 -0.40 5.39 5.18
C THR A 117 0.84 4.95 4.40
N GLY A 118 1.45 3.82 4.77
CA GLY A 118 2.50 3.23 3.96
C GLY A 118 3.21 2.06 4.64
N TYR A 119 3.67 1.13 3.81
CA TYR A 119 4.40 -0.05 4.22
C TYR A 119 5.33 -0.53 3.10
N VAL A 120 6.42 -1.19 3.50
CA VAL A 120 7.44 -1.77 2.60
C VAL A 120 7.42 -3.28 2.73
N PHE A 121 7.56 -3.95 1.59
CA PHE A 121 7.56 -5.40 1.50
C PHE A 121 8.60 -5.90 0.51
N SER A 122 9.09 -7.11 0.74
CA SER A 122 9.95 -7.81 -0.21
C SER A 122 9.20 -8.22 -1.47
N GLY A 123 9.93 -8.35 -2.57
CA GLY A 123 9.37 -8.66 -3.90
C GLY A 123 8.63 -10.00 -4.01
N ASP A 124 8.84 -10.94 -3.08
CA ASP A 124 8.15 -12.23 -3.04
C ASP A 124 6.75 -12.17 -2.40
N LEU A 125 6.46 -11.15 -1.59
CA LEU A 125 5.21 -11.04 -0.84
C LEU A 125 3.96 -10.72 -1.68
N PRO A 126 4.01 -9.92 -2.75
CA PRO A 126 2.82 -9.59 -3.54
C PRO A 126 2.10 -10.83 -4.07
N ALA A 127 2.84 -11.82 -4.58
CA ALA A 127 2.27 -13.09 -5.04
C ALA A 127 1.63 -13.88 -3.88
N LYS A 128 2.28 -13.90 -2.72
CA LYS A 128 1.76 -14.57 -1.50
C LYS A 128 0.49 -13.91 -1.00
N ILE A 129 0.42 -12.58 -0.99
CA ILE A 129 -0.75 -11.79 -0.58
C ILE A 129 -1.92 -12.03 -1.54
N VAL A 130 -1.70 -11.93 -2.85
CA VAL A 130 -2.73 -12.19 -3.88
C VAL A 130 -3.23 -13.63 -3.81
N ASN A 131 -2.35 -14.60 -3.51
CA ASN A 131 -2.77 -15.98 -3.33
C ASN A 131 -3.59 -16.16 -2.04
N ALA A 132 -3.22 -15.49 -0.94
CA ALA A 132 -3.99 -15.51 0.31
C ALA A 132 -5.41 -14.94 0.11
N SER A 133 -5.53 -13.84 -0.66
CA SER A 133 -6.80 -13.15 -0.88
C SER A 133 -7.85 -14.00 -1.59
N LEU A 134 -7.45 -15.08 -2.26
CA LEU A 134 -8.39 -16.02 -2.89
C LEU A 134 -9.16 -16.88 -1.86
N THR A 135 -8.66 -16.97 -0.63
CA THR A 135 -9.22 -17.83 0.43
C THR A 135 -9.75 -17.05 1.63
N ILE A 136 -9.24 -15.85 1.86
CA ILE A 136 -9.65 -14.98 2.96
C ILE A 136 -10.87 -14.17 2.54
N LYS A 137 -11.91 -14.18 3.38
CA LYS A 137 -13.09 -13.33 3.20
C LYS A 137 -12.68 -11.86 3.04
N TYR A 138 -13.15 -11.24 1.96
CA TYR A 138 -12.87 -9.83 1.65
C TYR A 138 -13.24 -8.89 2.81
N ILE A 139 -12.34 -7.94 3.10
CA ILE A 139 -12.56 -6.81 4.02
C ILE A 139 -12.21 -5.52 3.28
N HIS A 140 -13.06 -4.49 3.36
CA HIS A 140 -12.89 -3.21 2.67
C HIS A 140 -11.78 -2.32 3.29
N LEU A 141 -11.44 -2.56 4.56
CA LEU A 141 -10.30 -1.94 5.22
C LEU A 141 -9.01 -2.58 4.72
N GLU A 142 -8.36 -1.92 3.76
CA GLU A 142 -7.21 -2.42 3.02
C GLU A 142 -6.03 -2.85 3.90
N ASP A 143 -5.66 -2.03 4.85
CA ASP A 143 -4.54 -2.28 5.75
C ASP A 143 -4.79 -3.48 6.66
N VAL A 144 -6.00 -3.56 7.22
CA VAL A 144 -6.48 -4.73 7.95
C VAL A 144 -6.45 -5.96 7.05
N TYR A 145 -6.98 -5.90 5.83
CA TYR A 145 -7.05 -7.05 4.92
C TYR A 145 -5.67 -7.59 4.54
N VAL A 146 -4.69 -6.71 4.28
CA VAL A 146 -3.29 -7.10 4.04
C VAL A 146 -2.71 -7.79 5.27
N GLY A 147 -2.99 -7.29 6.49
CA GLY A 147 -2.57 -7.96 7.74
C GLY A 147 -3.13 -9.38 7.87
N PHE A 148 -4.38 -9.62 7.47
CA PHE A 148 -4.97 -10.96 7.43
C PHE A 148 -4.28 -11.85 6.40
N CYS A 149 -3.97 -11.32 5.21
CA CYS A 149 -3.23 -12.04 4.17
C CYS A 149 -1.84 -12.48 4.64
N LEU A 150 -1.11 -11.59 5.32
CA LEU A 150 0.21 -11.90 5.91
C LEU A 150 0.08 -13.00 6.98
N ASN A 151 -0.90 -12.88 7.86
CA ASN A 151 -1.14 -13.88 8.91
C ASN A 151 -1.43 -15.27 8.33
N ALA A 152 -2.29 -15.36 7.31
CA ALA A 152 -2.60 -16.63 6.65
C ALA A 152 -1.40 -17.25 5.92
N LYS A 153 -0.39 -16.46 5.58
CA LYS A 153 0.87 -16.92 4.98
C LYS A 153 2.00 -17.12 6.00
N GLY A 154 1.73 -16.94 7.30
CA GLY A 154 2.73 -17.07 8.35
C GLY A 154 3.83 -16.01 8.29
N VAL A 155 3.54 -14.84 7.68
CA VAL A 155 4.49 -13.74 7.55
C VAL A 155 4.31 -12.80 8.74
N GLU A 156 5.38 -12.59 9.50
CA GLU A 156 5.40 -11.64 10.61
C GLU A 156 5.76 -10.23 10.14
N ILE A 157 5.14 -9.23 10.75
CA ILE A 157 5.47 -7.83 10.51
C ILE A 157 6.70 -7.48 11.34
N VAL A 158 7.77 -7.09 10.65
CA VAL A 158 9.02 -6.66 11.29
C VAL A 158 8.79 -5.27 11.90
N PRO A 159 8.91 -5.12 13.24
CA PRO A 159 8.80 -3.82 13.87
C PRO A 159 10.05 -2.99 13.56
N VAL A 160 9.84 -1.70 13.35
CA VAL A 160 10.91 -0.72 13.10
C VAL A 160 10.86 0.39 14.15
N PRO A 161 11.99 1.09 14.39
CA PRO A 161 11.99 2.26 15.27
C PRO A 161 10.89 3.25 14.87
N TYR A 162 10.20 3.80 15.87
CA TYR A 162 9.08 4.74 15.66
C TYR A 162 9.44 5.94 14.78
N SER A 163 10.72 6.31 14.70
CA SER A 163 11.21 7.41 13.86
C SER A 163 11.20 7.13 12.36
N LEU A 164 11.06 5.86 11.92
CA LEU A 164 11.11 5.51 10.50
C LEU A 164 9.75 5.63 9.80
N PHE A 165 8.66 5.28 10.50
CA PHE A 165 7.29 5.46 10.02
C PHE A 165 6.55 6.38 10.99
N ASN A 166 6.34 7.63 10.58
CA ASN A 166 5.69 8.64 11.39
C ASN A 166 4.33 8.98 10.79
N VAL A 167 3.25 8.71 11.53
CA VAL A 167 1.88 9.03 11.10
C VAL A 167 1.45 10.36 11.74
N TYR A 168 1.97 11.47 11.21
CA TYR A 168 1.54 12.81 11.60
C TYR A 168 0.89 13.53 10.43
N LYS A 169 -0.24 14.19 10.69
CA LYS A 169 -0.87 15.05 9.68
C LYS A 169 -0.04 16.31 9.53
N LEU A 170 0.58 16.49 8.36
CA LEU A 170 1.27 17.74 8.03
C LEU A 170 0.22 18.83 7.78
N VAL A 171 0.40 19.99 8.41
CA VAL A 171 -0.42 21.17 8.14
C VAL A 171 0.02 21.76 6.78
N PRO A 172 -0.90 22.19 5.90
CA PRO A 172 -0.59 22.52 4.50
C PRO A 172 0.48 23.58 4.28
N THR A 173 0.78 24.42 5.26
CA THR A 173 1.78 25.50 5.15
C THR A 173 3.22 25.00 5.01
N VAL A 174 3.52 23.75 5.41
CA VAL A 174 4.89 23.19 5.38
C VAL A 174 5.07 22.18 4.23
N ALA A 175 3.98 21.53 3.79
CA ALA A 175 4.02 20.43 2.84
C ALA A 175 4.29 20.87 1.38
N THR A 176 3.88 22.08 1.00
CA THR A 176 4.03 22.59 -0.37
C THR A 176 5.50 22.74 -0.78
N THR A 177 6.38 23.09 0.16
CA THR A 177 7.82 23.29 -0.10
C THR A 177 8.59 21.96 -0.18
N LEU A 178 8.15 20.94 0.55
CA LEU A 178 8.78 19.61 0.61
C LEU A 178 8.39 18.71 -0.56
N CYS A 179 7.13 18.78 -1.00
CA CYS A 179 6.64 17.93 -2.10
C CYS A 179 7.25 18.35 -3.45
N GLY A 180 7.44 19.66 -3.70
CA GLY A 180 7.96 20.16 -4.98
C GLY A 180 9.42 19.84 -5.28
N HIS A 181 10.26 19.55 -4.27
CA HIS A 181 11.69 19.26 -4.49
C HIS A 181 11.98 17.76 -4.71
N ILE A 182 11.14 16.84 -4.23
CA ILE A 182 11.48 15.40 -4.23
C ILE A 182 11.07 14.68 -5.53
N TYR A 183 10.11 15.19 -6.29
CA TYR A 183 9.74 14.61 -7.59
C TYR A 183 10.87 14.62 -8.64
N LYS A 184 12.00 15.30 -8.37
CA LYS A 184 13.09 15.45 -9.34
C LYS A 184 14.30 14.56 -9.10
N GLU A 185 14.41 13.87 -7.96
CA GLU A 185 15.64 13.14 -7.61
C GLU A 185 15.42 11.63 -7.46
N HIS A 186 15.76 10.94 -8.56
CA HIS A 186 16.37 9.61 -8.60
C HIS A 186 15.57 8.44 -7.98
N LEU A 187 14.78 7.78 -8.85
CA LEU A 187 14.54 6.34 -8.74
C LEU A 187 15.88 5.61 -8.88
N THR A 188 16.53 5.32 -7.75
CA THR A 188 17.68 4.42 -7.71
C THR A 188 17.21 3.02 -8.07
N HIS A 189 18.06 2.25 -8.76
CA HIS A 189 17.74 0.99 -9.46
C HIS A 189 17.23 -0.18 -8.59
N ASN A 190 16.88 0.03 -7.32
CA ASN A 190 16.58 -1.03 -6.34
C ASN A 190 15.22 -0.91 -5.63
N ILE A 191 14.42 0.14 -5.89
CA ILE A 191 13.07 0.30 -5.33
C ILE A 191 12.11 0.78 -6.41
N SER A 192 11.10 -0.05 -6.68
CA SER A 192 9.92 0.40 -7.43
C SER A 192 8.92 1.00 -6.43
N CYS A 193 8.78 2.32 -6.43
CA CYS A 193 7.67 2.98 -5.75
C CYS A 193 6.42 2.79 -6.60
N ILE A 194 5.35 2.23 -6.03
CA ILE A 194 4.05 2.18 -6.69
C ILE A 194 3.28 3.42 -6.22
N CYS A 195 3.37 4.50 -6.99
CA CYS A 195 2.54 5.67 -6.78
C CYS A 195 1.23 5.45 -7.54
N TYR A 196 0.11 5.25 -6.84
CA TYR A 196 -1.20 5.26 -7.47
C TYR A 196 -1.66 6.71 -7.59
N HIS A 197 -1.55 7.32 -8.76
CA HIS A 197 -2.17 8.62 -8.96
C HIS A 197 -3.69 8.49 -8.89
N ARG A 198 -4.31 9.40 -8.13
CA ARG A 198 -5.77 9.57 -8.09
C ARG A 198 -6.22 10.30 -9.36
N ASP A 199 -7.41 9.93 -9.80
CA ASP A 199 -8.28 10.57 -10.81
C ASP A 199 -8.01 10.18 -12.28
N VAL A 200 -8.95 9.41 -12.86
CA VAL A 200 -9.87 9.93 -13.89
C VAL A 200 -11.28 9.39 -13.66
N ILE A 201 -12.14 10.28 -13.15
CA ILE A 201 -13.59 10.15 -13.22
C ILE A 201 -14.01 10.72 -14.58
N LYS A 202 -14.47 9.88 -15.52
CA LYS A 202 -15.48 10.32 -16.49
C LYS A 202 -16.83 9.83 -15.98
N ARG A 203 -17.62 10.77 -15.42
CA ARG A 203 -19.06 10.58 -15.24
C ARG A 203 -19.68 10.34 -16.61
N GLY A 204 -20.64 9.41 -16.66
CA GLY A 204 -21.41 9.13 -17.85
C GLY A 204 -22.22 10.34 -18.34
N ASN A 205 -22.52 10.28 -19.62
CA ASN A 205 -23.89 10.16 -20.10
C ASN A 205 -23.98 8.88 -20.93
#